data_AF-A0A972SW14-F1
#
_entry.id   AF-A0A972SW14-F1
#
_cell.length_a   1.000
_cell.length_b   1.000
_cell.length_c   1.000
_cell.angle_alpha   90.00
_cell.angle_beta   90.00
_cell.angle_gamma   90.00
#
_symmetry.space_group_name_H-M   'P 1'
#
loop_
_entity.id
_entity.type
_entity.pdbx_description
1 polymer ?
#
loop_
_entity_poly.entity_id
_entity_poly.type
_entity_poly.pdbx_seq_one_letter_code
_entity_poly.pdbx_strand_id
1 'polypeptide(L)' 'MEKDQGFRGPPWGRQPSLEAVAEEVGVDFDAFLAFLKKGATDSEMAAEFGVSPRTIHLLRNRFERFGIDSIMGQD' A
#
# COMPACT_ATOMS: atom_id res chain seq x y z
N MET A 1 -4.46 20.99 -23.97
CA MET A 1 -3.96 19.85 -23.19
C MET A 1 -4.86 19.76 -21.98
N GLU A 2 -5.88 18.93 -22.07
CA GLU A 2 -6.93 18.77 -21.07
C GLU A 2 -6.77 17.38 -20.48
N LYS A 3 -6.49 17.29 -19.18
CA LYS A 3 -6.88 16.18 -18.29
C LYS A 3 -7.01 16.72 -16.86
N ASP A 4 -8.10 17.44 -16.63
CA ASP A 4 -8.71 17.61 -15.32
C ASP A 4 -9.73 16.48 -15.13
N GLN A 5 -9.44 15.54 -14.23
CA GLN A 5 -10.35 14.56 -13.65
C GLN A 5 -9.56 13.97 -12.45
N GLY A 6 -9.92 14.12 -11.18
CA GLY A 6 -11.00 14.81 -10.51
C GLY A 6 -10.95 14.34 -9.06
N PHE A 7 -10.53 15.21 -8.13
CA PHE A 7 -10.68 14.92 -6.69
C PHE A 7 -11.12 16.20 -5.97
N ARG A 8 -12.44 16.37 -5.85
CA ARG A 8 -13.07 17.40 -5.01
C ARG A 8 -13.15 16.90 -3.57
N GLY A 9 -12.03 16.90 -2.87
CA GLY A 9 -11.96 16.69 -1.42
C GLY A 9 -11.00 17.70 -0.79
N PRO A 10 -11.32 18.28 0.38
CA PRO A 10 -10.46 19.29 1.01
C PRO A 10 -9.05 18.71 1.28
N PRO A 11 -7.98 19.50 1.07
CA PRO A 11 -6.60 19.00 1.03
C PRO A 11 -6.04 18.52 2.37
N TRP A 12 -6.84 18.57 3.44
CA TRP A 12 -6.43 18.24 4.82
C TRP A 12 -6.90 16.85 5.28
N GLY A 13 -7.74 16.16 4.51
CA GLY A 13 -8.18 14.77 4.77
C GLY A 13 -7.36 13.71 4.04
N ARG A 14 -6.24 14.11 3.44
CA ARG A 14 -5.42 13.31 2.54
C ARG A 14 -4.44 12.44 3.34
N GLN A 15 -4.94 11.60 4.24
CA GLN A 15 -4.10 10.49 4.72
C GLN A 15 -3.68 9.72 3.46
N PRO A 16 -2.37 9.54 3.21
CA PRO A 16 -1.95 8.88 1.99
C PRO A 16 -2.49 7.46 2.04
N SER A 17 -3.33 7.09 1.07
CA SER A 17 -3.84 5.73 0.92
C SER A 17 -2.65 4.76 0.96
N LEU A 18 -2.87 3.54 1.46
CA LEU A 18 -1.82 2.51 1.50
C LEU A 18 -1.15 2.33 0.14
N GLU A 19 -1.95 2.38 -0.92
CA GLU A 19 -1.52 2.38 -2.33
C GLU A 19 -0.60 3.55 -2.67
N ALA A 20 -0.97 4.79 -2.32
CA ALA A 20 -0.15 5.97 -2.59
C ALA A 20 1.22 5.91 -1.89
N VAL A 21 1.28 5.34 -0.67
CA VAL A 21 2.56 5.14 0.02
C VAL A 21 3.37 4.02 -0.62
N ALA A 22 2.72 2.97 -1.12
CA ALA A 22 3.36 1.89 -1.86
C ALA A 22 3.99 2.43 -3.15
N GLU A 23 3.23 3.18 -3.95
CA GLU A 23 3.73 3.80 -5.17
C GLU A 23 4.85 4.82 -4.89
N GLU A 24 4.75 5.61 -3.82
CA GLU A 24 5.80 6.57 -3.43
C GLU A 24 7.15 5.89 -3.17
N VAL A 25 7.14 4.66 -2.61
CA VAL A 25 8.37 3.88 -2.36
C VAL A 25 8.73 2.94 -3.51
N GLY A 26 7.99 2.97 -4.64
CA GLY A 26 8.22 2.09 -5.79
C GLY A 26 7.77 0.64 -5.59
N VAL A 27 6.88 0.39 -4.64
CA VAL A 27 6.27 -0.93 -4.41
C VAL A 27 4.93 -0.98 -5.14
N ASP A 28 4.78 -1.93 -6.05
CA ASP A 28 3.51 -2.21 -6.69
C ASP A 28 2.54 -2.86 -5.68
N PHE A 29 1.43 -2.18 -5.37
CA PHE A 29 0.51 -2.60 -4.32
C PHE A 29 -0.21 -3.91 -4.67
N ASP A 30 -0.55 -4.13 -5.94
CA ASP A 30 -1.21 -5.36 -6.39
C ASP A 30 -0.26 -6.56 -6.27
N ALA A 31 0.99 -6.40 -6.72
CA ALA A 31 2.04 -7.38 -6.52
C ALA A 31 2.29 -7.64 -5.04
N PHE A 32 2.34 -6.59 -4.20
CA PHE A 32 2.51 -6.72 -2.75
C PHE A 32 1.40 -7.58 -2.13
N LEU A 33 0.14 -7.34 -2.50
CA LEU A 33 -1.00 -8.17 -2.08
C LEU A 33 -0.88 -9.62 -2.58
N ALA A 34 -0.42 -9.83 -3.81
CA ALA A 34 -0.19 -11.16 -4.35
C ALA A 34 0.90 -11.94 -3.57
N PHE A 35 1.99 -11.26 -3.19
CA PHE A 35 3.05 -11.83 -2.34
C PHE A 35 2.55 -12.11 -0.92
N LEU A 36 1.77 -11.21 -0.34
CA LEU A 36 1.10 -11.39 0.96
C LEU A 36 0.19 -12.63 0.95
N LYS A 37 -0.63 -12.79 -0.10
CA LYS A 37 -1.54 -13.92 -0.27
C LYS A 37 -0.80 -15.25 -0.44
N LYS A 38 0.39 -15.23 -1.05
CA LYS A 38 1.28 -16.40 -1.19
C LYS A 38 2.03 -16.73 0.11
N GLY A 39 1.98 -15.87 1.13
CA GLY A 39 2.74 -16.04 2.37
C GLY A 39 4.23 -15.76 2.19
N ALA A 40 4.61 -14.92 1.22
CA ALA A 40 6.00 -14.53 1.04
C ALA A 40 6.50 -13.69 2.22
N THR A 41 7.80 -13.80 2.50
CA THR A 41 8.45 -13.07 3.58
C THR A 41 8.78 -11.64 3.16
N ASP A 42 8.94 -10.76 4.14
CA ASP A 42 9.25 -9.35 3.89
C ASP A 42 10.58 -9.16 3.13
N SER A 43 11.54 -10.05 3.35
CA SER A 43 12.83 -10.06 2.65
C SER A 43 12.71 -10.46 1.18
N GLU A 44 11.86 -11.43 0.87
CA GLU A 44 11.60 -11.86 -0.52
C GLU A 44 10.92 -10.72 -1.30
N MET A 45 9.91 -10.11 -0.70
CA MET A 45 9.25 -8.93 -1.27
C MET A 45 10.23 -7.77 -1.45
N ALA A 46 11.07 -7.50 -0.44
CA ALA A 46 12.05 -6.42 -0.51
C ALA A 46 13.05 -6.61 -1.65
N ALA A 47 13.51 -7.85 -1.87
CA ALA A 47 14.38 -8.19 -2.99
C ALA A 47 13.68 -8.02 -4.34
N GLU A 48 12.42 -8.46 -4.46
CA GLU A 48 11.63 -8.35 -5.69
C GLU A 48 11.31 -6.89 -6.05
N PHE A 49 10.91 -6.09 -5.05
CA PHE A 49 10.58 -4.69 -5.22
C PHE A 49 11.80 -3.76 -5.22
N GLY A 50 13.00 -4.29 -4.93
CA GLY A 50 14.22 -3.49 -4.81
C GLY A 50 14.19 -2.46 -3.67
N VAL A 51 13.35 -2.66 -2.67
CA VAL A 51 13.23 -1.78 -1.50
C VAL A 51 13.88 -2.40 -0.27
N SER A 52 14.01 -1.62 0.81
CA SER A 52 14.48 -2.16 2.07
C SER A 52 13.43 -3.08 2.72
N PRO A 53 13.83 -4.19 3.38
CA PRO A 53 12.89 -5.04 4.14
C PRO A 53 12.14 -4.28 5.23
N ARG A 54 12.76 -3.23 5.77
CA ARG A 54 12.10 -2.29 6.69
C ARG A 54 10.92 -1.56 6.04
N THR A 55 11.03 -1.19 4.76
CA THR A 55 9.96 -0.52 4.01
C THR A 55 8.75 -1.44 3.88
N ILE A 56 8.98 -2.69 3.44
CA ILE A 56 7.93 -3.72 3.34
C ILE A 56 7.28 -3.99 4.70
N HIS A 57 8.08 -4.10 5.76
CA HIS A 57 7.57 -4.29 7.12
C HIS A 57 6.68 -3.13 7.58
N LEU A 58 7.08 -1.88 7.32
CA LEU A 58 6.26 -0.70 7.64
C LEU A 58 4.96 -0.67 6.83
N LEU A 59 5.02 -1.06 5.55
CA LEU A 59 3.87 -1.14 4.66
C LEU A 59 2.88 -2.21 5.13
N ARG A 60 3.39 -3.40 5.49
CA ARG A 60 2.61 -4.49 6.08
C ARG A 60 1.97 -4.08 7.40
N ASN A 61 2.73 -3.52 8.33
CA ASN A 61 2.18 -3.07 9.61
C ASN A 61 1.08 -2.01 9.41
N ARG A 62 1.22 -1.15 8.40
CA ARG A 62 0.18 -0.18 8.02
C ARG A 62 -1.03 -0.89 7.40
N PHE A 63 -0.82 -1.90 6.55
CA PHE A 63 -1.88 -2.75 6.00
C PHE A 63 -2.63 -3.53 7.11
N GLU A 64 -1.93 -4.05 8.11
CA GLU A 64 -2.55 -4.77 9.22
C GLU A 64 -3.36 -3.82 10.12
N ARG A 65 -2.85 -2.61 10.37
CA ARG A 65 -3.52 -1.62 11.22
C ARG A 65 -4.71 -0.93 10.56
N PHE A 66 -4.64 -0.66 9.25
CA PHE A 66 -5.65 0.14 8.54
C PHE A 66 -6.42 -0.66 7.48
N GLY A 67 -5.82 -1.71 6.91
CA GLY A 67 -6.41 -2.56 5.89
C GLY A 67 -7.25 -3.72 6.46
N ILE A 68 -6.87 -4.31 7.59
CA ILE A 68 -7.70 -5.38 8.21
C ILE A 68 -9.01 -4.82 8.73
N ASP A 69 -9.00 -3.66 9.38
CA ASP A 69 -10.23 -3.00 9.87
C ASP A 69 -11.16 -2.62 8.71
N SER A 70 -10.59 -2.30 7.54
CA SER A 70 -11.35 -1.92 6.34
C SER A 70 -11.87 -3.12 5.51
N ILE A 71 -11.37 -4.34 5.72
CA ILE A 71 -11.76 -5.56 4.98
C ILE A 71 -12.52 -6.56 5.87
N MET A 72 -12.30 -6.53 7.20
CA MET A 72 -12.95 -7.39 8.20
C MET A 72 -14.17 -6.71 8.85
N GLY A 73 -14.82 -5.78 8.15
CA GLY A 73 -16.00 -5.05 8.58
C GLY A 73 -17.03 -4.92 7.46
N GLN A 74 -17.44 -6.04 6.87
CA GLN A 74 -18.70 -6.12 6.14
C GLN A 74 -19.72 -6.79 7.06
N ASP A 75 -20.56 -5.95 7.68
CA ASP A 75 -21.90 -6.31 8.16
C ASP A 75 -22.79 -6.72 6.97
#